data_AF-A0AAJ0LYS8-F1
#
_entry.id   AF-A0AAJ0LYS8-F1
#
_cell.length_a   1.000
_cell.length_b   1.000
_cell.length_c   1.000
_cell.angle_alpha   90.00
_cell.angle_beta   90.00
_cell.angle_gamma   90.00
#
_symmetry.space_group_name_H-M   'P 1'
#
loop_
_entity.id
_entity.type
_entity.pdbx_description
1 polymer ?
#
loop_
_entity_poly.entity_id
_entity_poly.type
_entity_poly.pdbx_seq_one_letter_code
_entity_poly.pdbx_strand_id
1 'polypeptide(L)'
;MDSPSTLNSWPSYPPNPPAAANETSHYAIMSFMLDFYRHTIILVDLRFTIHWDAGKQSQRFAPVAFAAELITEDPDLFIQSLDAACQERIRAVTKYTMYRFDKPVNFEVERSFVWKGFEKARLSIRGLSPDELWAQLQLMKTRGYQDCVRVDMAVEIEAGEELRGQRIMISS
;
A
#
# COMPACT_ATOMS: atom_id res chain seq x y z
N MET A 1 -27.29 -69.13 46.80
CA MET A 1 -27.19 -68.27 45.62
C MET A 1 -26.30 -67.11 45.97
N ASP A 2 -25.36 -66.85 45.08
CA ASP A 2 -23.99 -66.38 45.32
C ASP A 2 -23.82 -64.87 45.47
N SER A 3 -22.68 -64.49 46.07
CA SER A 3 -22.10 -63.12 46.12
C SER A 3 -21.58 -62.66 44.73
N PRO A 4 -20.84 -61.53 44.61
CA PRO A 4 -21.24 -60.11 44.67
C PRO A 4 -20.79 -59.35 43.38
N SER A 5 -21.22 -58.10 43.13
CA SER A 5 -20.61 -57.21 42.10
C SER A 5 -21.10 -55.75 42.29
N THR A 6 -20.26 -54.80 42.74
CA THR A 6 -19.56 -53.73 41.96
C THR A 6 -20.50 -52.77 41.20
N LEU A 7 -20.30 -51.46 41.03
CA LEU A 7 -19.38 -50.42 41.50
C LEU A 7 -20.05 -49.09 41.07
N ASN A 8 -19.67 -47.97 41.69
CA ASN A 8 -20.10 -46.61 41.36
C ASN A 8 -19.96 -46.24 39.88
N SER A 9 -20.94 -45.53 39.31
CA SER A 9 -20.76 -44.70 38.11
C SER A 9 -21.24 -43.28 38.36
N TRP A 10 -20.27 -42.36 38.37
CA TRP A 10 -20.48 -40.91 38.36
C TRP A 10 -20.86 -40.45 36.93
N PRO A 11 -21.59 -39.34 36.75
CA PRO A 11 -21.81 -38.79 35.42
C PRO A 11 -20.49 -38.24 34.86
N SER A 12 -20.15 -38.68 33.64
CA SER A 12 -18.97 -38.25 32.89
C SER A 12 -19.05 -36.76 32.54
N TYR A 13 -18.01 -35.99 32.88
CA TYR A 13 -17.82 -34.66 32.29
C TYR A 13 -17.59 -34.79 30.77
N PRO A 14 -18.06 -33.83 29.96
CA PRO A 14 -17.72 -33.82 28.54
C PRO A 14 -16.21 -33.64 28.35
N PRO A 15 -15.62 -34.23 27.29
CA PRO A 15 -14.20 -34.09 27.02
C PRO A 15 -13.84 -32.62 26.74
N ASN A 16 -12.69 -32.19 27.25
CA ASN A 16 -12.08 -30.91 26.84
C ASN A 16 -12.00 -30.84 25.31
N PRO A 17 -12.42 -29.73 24.67
CA PRO A 17 -12.26 -29.56 23.24
C PRO A 17 -10.77 -29.55 22.87
N PRO A 18 -10.41 -30.05 21.67
CA PRO A 18 -9.02 -30.17 21.23
C PRO A 18 -8.35 -28.80 21.15
N ALA A 19 -7.06 -28.76 21.50
CA ALA A 19 -6.19 -27.57 21.52
C ALA A 19 -6.07 -26.81 20.17
N ALA A 20 -6.69 -27.30 19.10
CA ALA A 20 -6.70 -26.67 17.77
C ALA A 20 -7.54 -25.38 17.70
N ALA A 21 -8.41 -25.08 18.67
CA ALA A 21 -9.18 -23.84 18.69
C ALA A 21 -8.35 -22.60 19.07
N ASN A 22 -7.15 -22.79 19.63
CA ASN A 22 -6.33 -21.68 20.16
C ASN A 22 -5.41 -21.07 19.09
N GLU A 23 -5.02 -21.82 18.07
CA GLU A 23 -4.18 -21.31 16.98
C GLU A 23 -4.98 -20.44 16.02
N THR A 24 -6.24 -20.80 15.72
CA THR A 24 -7.13 -19.98 14.88
C THR A 24 -7.49 -18.65 15.55
N SER A 25 -7.57 -18.62 16.88
CA SER A 25 -7.73 -17.37 17.64
C SER A 25 -6.49 -16.47 17.53
N HIS A 26 -5.28 -17.02 17.52
CA HIS A 26 -4.07 -16.21 17.34
C HIS A 26 -4.01 -15.54 15.96
N TYR A 27 -4.41 -16.24 14.90
CA TYR A 27 -4.49 -15.63 13.55
C TYR A 27 -5.63 -14.63 13.43
N ALA A 28 -6.80 -14.88 14.04
CA ALA A 28 -7.90 -13.92 14.05
C ALA A 28 -7.58 -12.68 14.90
N ILE A 29 -6.88 -12.83 16.03
CA ILE A 29 -6.43 -11.74 16.90
C ILE A 29 -5.27 -10.97 16.24
N MET A 30 -4.35 -11.62 15.51
CA MET A 30 -3.38 -10.90 14.67
C MET A 30 -4.05 -10.19 13.49
N SER A 31 -5.05 -10.81 12.85
CA SER A 31 -5.84 -10.18 11.78
C SER A 31 -6.65 -8.99 12.30
N PHE A 32 -7.11 -9.02 13.55
CA PHE A 32 -7.82 -7.92 14.22
C PHE A 32 -6.87 -6.89 14.85
N MET A 33 -5.64 -7.27 15.21
CA MET A 33 -4.58 -6.32 15.57
C MET A 33 -4.03 -5.57 14.36
N LEU A 34 -4.14 -6.15 13.15
CA LEU A 34 -3.92 -5.45 11.88
C LEU A 34 -5.08 -4.49 11.53
N ASP A 35 -6.25 -4.59 12.17
CA ASP A 35 -7.42 -3.71 11.94
C ASP A 35 -7.36 -2.37 12.71
N PHE A 36 -6.28 -2.10 13.46
CA PHE A 36 -6.13 -0.83 14.19
C PHE A 36 -5.13 0.15 13.56
N TYR A 37 -4.73 -0.04 12.31
CA TYR A 37 -4.02 1.03 11.61
C TYR A 37 -4.98 2.18 11.33
N ARG A 38 -4.79 3.32 12.02
CA ARG A 38 -5.59 4.51 11.69
C ARG A 38 -5.25 5.00 10.28
N HIS A 39 -6.24 4.82 9.42
CA HIS A 39 -6.29 5.44 8.12
C HIS A 39 -6.55 6.94 8.25
N THR A 40 -5.77 7.73 7.52
CA THR A 40 -5.89 9.18 7.45
C THR A 40 -5.91 9.64 6.01
N ILE A 41 -6.77 10.60 5.70
CA ILE A 41 -6.81 11.24 4.38
C ILE A 41 -5.65 12.25 4.26
N ILE A 42 -4.75 12.02 3.31
CA ILE A 42 -3.61 12.88 2.99
C ILE A 42 -3.69 13.35 1.54
N LEU A 43 -3.34 14.62 1.29
CA LEU A 43 -3.23 15.15 -0.07
C LEU A 43 -1.92 14.69 -0.72
N VAL A 44 -2.03 14.11 -1.91
CA VAL A 44 -0.90 13.61 -2.72
C VAL A 44 -0.81 14.42 -4.01
N ASP A 45 0.39 14.94 -4.31
CA ASP A 45 0.75 15.51 -5.61
C ASP A 45 1.59 14.49 -6.39
N LEU A 46 0.94 13.75 -7.28
CA LEU A 46 1.54 12.68 -8.06
C LEU A 46 2.02 13.18 -9.42
N ARG A 47 3.28 12.90 -9.72
CA ARG A 47 3.92 13.13 -11.02
C ARG A 47 4.46 11.80 -11.50
N PHE A 48 4.08 11.40 -12.70
CA PHE A 48 4.50 10.09 -13.17
C PHE A 48 4.86 10.02 -14.64
N THR A 49 5.75 9.07 -14.92
CA THR A 49 6.21 8.69 -16.26
C THR A 49 5.98 7.20 -16.42
N ILE A 50 5.44 6.79 -17.57
CA ILE A 50 5.31 5.38 -17.94
C ILE A 50 6.41 5.05 -18.94
N HIS A 51 7.11 3.95 -18.69
CA HIS A 51 8.15 3.38 -19.52
C HIS A 51 7.70 2.03 -20.09
N TRP A 52 8.11 1.72 -21.32
CA TRP A 52 7.90 0.41 -21.95
C TRP A 52 9.05 0.08 -22.91
N ASP A 53 9.07 -1.17 -23.40
CA ASP A 53 10.16 -1.72 -24.24
C ASP A 53 11.52 -1.67 -23.51
N ALA A 54 11.56 -2.21 -22.29
CA ALA A 54 12.76 -2.21 -21.42
C ALA A 54 13.31 -0.80 -21.17
N GLY A 55 12.41 0.17 -20.91
CA GLY A 55 12.77 1.56 -20.63
C GLY A 55 13.10 2.43 -21.84
N LYS A 56 13.09 1.89 -23.07
CA LYS A 56 13.48 2.64 -24.28
C LYS A 56 12.49 3.71 -24.70
N GLN A 57 11.21 3.50 -24.41
CA GLN A 57 10.16 4.46 -24.70
C GLN A 57 9.55 4.95 -23.40
N SER A 58 9.12 6.22 -23.40
CA SER A 58 8.54 6.83 -22.21
C SER A 58 7.49 7.88 -22.57
N GLN A 59 6.50 8.01 -21.69
CA GLN A 59 5.50 9.06 -21.77
C GLN A 59 5.34 9.68 -20.38
N ARG A 60 5.60 10.99 -20.30
CA ARG A 60 5.31 11.78 -19.10
C ARG A 60 3.86 12.25 -19.13
N PHE A 61 3.18 12.14 -17.99
CA PHE A 61 1.81 12.60 -17.83
C PHE A 61 1.74 13.94 -17.08
N ALA A 62 0.60 14.63 -17.21
CA ALA A 62 0.32 15.80 -16.41
C ALA A 62 0.26 15.44 -14.91
N PRO A 63 0.72 16.32 -14.00
CA PRO A 63 0.58 16.08 -12.57
C PRO A 63 -0.87 15.88 -12.14
N VAL A 64 -1.09 15.01 -11.14
CA VAL A 64 -2.40 14.68 -10.60
C VAL A 64 -2.38 14.88 -9.09
N ALA A 65 -3.22 15.79 -8.61
CA ALA A 65 -3.47 15.94 -7.17
C ALA A 65 -4.70 15.13 -6.76
N PHE A 66 -4.60 14.36 -5.67
CA PHE A 66 -5.72 13.61 -5.13
C PHE A 66 -5.60 13.38 -3.63
N ALA A 67 -6.73 13.16 -2.96
CA ALA A 67 -6.77 12.73 -1.57
C ALA A 67 -6.65 11.19 -1.51
N ALA A 68 -5.75 10.70 -0.66
CA ALA A 68 -5.48 9.27 -0.47
C ALA A 68 -5.71 8.89 1.00
N GLU A 69 -6.31 7.72 1.22
CA GLU A 69 -6.47 7.15 2.55
C GLU A 69 -5.25 6.29 2.89
N LEU A 70 -4.40 6.77 3.80
CA LEU A 70 -3.07 6.20 4.09
C LEU A 70 -2.96 5.74 5.54
N ILE A 71 -2.16 4.70 5.77
CA ILE A 71 -1.79 4.25 7.12
C ILE A 71 -0.73 5.20 7.64
N THR A 72 -0.95 5.85 8.78
CA THR A 72 -0.03 6.88 9.31
C THR A 72 0.61 6.53 10.65
N GLU A 73 0.29 5.36 11.20
CA GLU A 73 0.74 4.91 12.53
C GLU A 73 2.00 4.06 12.50
N ASP A 74 2.46 3.70 11.30
CA ASP A 74 3.68 2.94 11.07
C ASP A 74 4.42 3.53 9.84
N PRO A 75 5.71 3.88 9.95
CA PRO A 75 6.47 4.47 8.85
C PRO A 75 6.56 3.57 7.60
N ASP A 76 6.72 2.27 7.76
CA ASP A 76 6.87 1.34 6.64
C ASP A 76 5.54 1.14 5.92
N LEU A 77 4.46 0.97 6.69
CA LEU A 77 3.10 0.86 6.14
C LEU A 77 2.61 2.17 5.54
N PHE A 78 3.08 3.31 6.03
CA PHE A 78 2.84 4.60 5.39
C PHE A 78 3.40 4.64 3.97
N ILE A 79 4.66 4.22 3.80
CA ILE A 79 5.30 4.18 2.48
C ILE A 79 4.58 3.19 1.56
N GLN A 80 4.26 2.00 2.06
CA GLN A 80 3.57 0.98 1.28
C GLN A 80 2.17 1.44 0.84
N SER A 81 1.37 2.00 1.75
CA SER A 81 0.02 2.50 1.43
C SER A 81 0.06 3.70 0.47
N LEU A 82 1.05 4.59 0.61
CA LEU A 82 1.26 5.71 -0.30
C LEU A 82 1.60 5.25 -1.73
N ASP A 83 2.50 4.27 -1.86
CA ASP A 83 2.85 3.70 -3.16
C ASP A 83 1.67 3.00 -3.81
N ALA A 84 0.93 2.20 -3.04
CA ALA A 84 -0.25 1.50 -3.51
C ALA A 84 -1.29 2.49 -4.03
N ALA A 85 -1.61 3.54 -3.26
CA ALA A 85 -2.55 4.59 -3.66
C ALA A 85 -2.08 5.32 -4.94
N CYS A 86 -0.78 5.57 -5.09
CA CYS A 86 -0.23 6.16 -6.31
C CYS A 86 -0.37 5.23 -7.52
N GLN A 87 -0.04 3.94 -7.39
CA GLN A 87 -0.19 2.98 -8.48
C GLN A 87 -1.65 2.81 -8.89
N GLU A 88 -2.58 2.74 -7.94
CA GLU A 88 -4.01 2.69 -8.23
C GLU A 88 -4.47 3.95 -8.98
N ARG A 89 -3.99 5.13 -8.57
CA ARG A 89 -4.29 6.38 -9.26
C ARG A 89 -3.75 6.37 -10.69
N ILE A 90 -2.53 5.90 -10.92
CA ILE A 90 -1.95 5.78 -12.27
C ILE A 90 -2.82 4.86 -13.12
N ARG A 91 -3.19 3.67 -12.63
CA ARG A 91 -4.08 2.74 -13.36
C ARG A 91 -5.43 3.37 -13.69
N ALA A 92 -6.01 4.13 -12.76
CA ALA A 92 -7.27 4.82 -13.00
C ALA A 92 -7.15 5.87 -14.12
N VAL A 93 -6.05 6.63 -14.15
CA VAL A 93 -5.78 7.64 -15.18
C VAL A 93 -5.52 7.00 -16.55
N THR A 94 -4.83 5.87 -16.60
CA THR A 94 -4.46 5.22 -17.87
C THR A 94 -5.44 4.16 -18.36
N LYS A 95 -6.47 3.84 -17.58
CA LYS A 95 -7.44 2.75 -17.84
C LYS A 95 -7.99 2.70 -19.26
N TYR A 96 -8.27 3.86 -19.85
CA TYR A 96 -8.89 4.00 -21.17
C TYR A 96 -7.89 4.49 -22.24
N THR A 97 -6.59 4.28 -21.99
CA THR A 97 -5.51 4.68 -22.90
C THR A 97 -4.70 3.46 -23.34
N MET A 98 -3.84 3.63 -24.34
CA MET A 98 -2.86 2.60 -24.74
C MET A 98 -1.84 2.26 -23.65
N TYR A 99 -1.78 3.02 -22.55
CA TYR A 99 -0.86 2.82 -21.43
C TYR A 99 -1.51 2.09 -20.24
N ARG A 100 -2.63 1.40 -20.46
CA ARG A 100 -3.28 0.58 -19.42
C ARG A 100 -2.35 -0.57 -18.98
N PHE A 101 -2.37 -0.89 -17.69
CA PHE A 101 -1.65 -2.04 -17.13
C PHE A 101 -2.36 -2.58 -15.89
N ASP A 102 -2.30 -3.89 -15.69
CA ASP A 102 -2.85 -4.54 -14.49
C ASP A 102 -1.87 -4.49 -13.32
N LYS A 103 -0.59 -4.79 -13.56
CA LYS A 103 0.50 -4.64 -12.59
C LYS A 103 1.74 -4.11 -13.29
N PRO A 104 2.53 -3.23 -12.66
CA PRO A 104 3.79 -2.77 -13.24
C PRO A 104 4.82 -3.90 -13.21
N VAL A 105 5.75 -3.89 -14.17
CA VAL A 105 6.92 -4.77 -14.19
C VAL A 105 7.90 -4.34 -13.10
N ASN A 106 8.15 -3.02 -13.03
CA ASN A 106 8.97 -2.38 -12.03
C ASN A 106 8.51 -0.94 -11.82
N PHE A 107 8.91 -0.30 -10.73
CA PHE A 107 8.77 1.13 -10.56
C PHE A 107 9.88 1.72 -9.72
N GLU A 108 10.26 2.95 -10.05
CA GLU A 108 11.12 3.79 -9.23
C GLU A 108 10.31 4.94 -8.67
N VAL A 109 10.64 5.37 -7.46
CA VAL A 109 9.86 6.38 -6.75
C VAL A 109 10.73 7.25 -5.87
N GLU A 110 10.45 8.55 -5.93
CA GLU A 110 10.90 9.57 -4.99
C GLU A 110 9.68 10.18 -4.31
N ARG A 111 9.78 10.38 -2.99
CA ARG A 111 8.71 10.94 -2.16
C ARG A 111 9.25 12.10 -1.36
N SER A 112 8.45 13.14 -1.18
CA SER A 112 8.83 14.30 -0.39
C SER A 112 7.65 14.90 0.34
N PHE A 113 7.87 15.32 1.58
CA PHE A 113 6.93 16.21 2.25
C PHE A 113 7.01 17.61 1.64
N VAL A 114 5.84 18.21 1.40
CA VAL A 114 5.69 19.58 0.92
C VAL A 114 4.80 20.31 1.91
N TRP A 115 5.44 21.14 2.73
CA TRP A 115 4.78 21.89 3.79
C TRP A 115 4.06 23.11 3.21
N LYS A 116 2.79 23.29 3.57
CA LYS A 116 2.00 24.46 3.18
C LYS A 116 2.63 25.72 3.74
N GLY A 117 2.80 26.73 2.89
CA GLY A 117 3.53 27.97 3.17
C GLY A 117 5.04 27.88 2.91
N PHE A 118 5.56 26.70 2.56
CA PHE A 118 6.97 26.46 2.23
C PHE A 118 7.10 25.59 0.98
N GLU A 119 6.26 25.81 -0.04
CA GLU A 119 6.12 24.91 -1.20
C GLU A 119 7.40 24.77 -2.03
N LYS A 120 8.33 25.74 -1.90
CA LYS A 120 9.66 25.70 -2.53
C LYS A 120 10.65 24.79 -1.80
N ALA A 121 10.45 24.58 -0.50
CA ALA A 121 11.26 23.67 0.31
C ALA A 121 10.59 22.29 0.34
N ARG A 122 11.30 21.27 -0.11
CA ARG A 122 10.85 19.88 -0.06
C ARG A 122 11.76 19.13 0.89
N LEU A 123 11.17 18.29 1.73
CA LEU A 123 11.93 17.33 2.53
C LEU A 123 11.81 15.96 1.86
N SER A 124 12.90 15.48 1.27
CA SER A 124 12.94 14.13 0.71
C SER A 124 12.72 13.13 1.83
N ILE A 125 11.85 12.15 1.59
CA ILE A 125 11.64 11.02 2.50
C ILE A 125 12.79 10.02 2.35
N ARG A 126 13.44 9.97 1.17
CA ARG A 126 14.61 9.12 0.95
C ARG A 126 15.74 9.58 1.87
N GLY A 127 16.24 8.66 2.68
CA GLY A 127 17.34 8.93 3.62
C GLY A 127 16.90 9.37 5.01
N LEU A 128 15.61 9.55 5.26
CA LEU A 128 15.09 9.67 6.62
C LEU A 128 15.15 8.30 7.31
N SER A 129 15.59 8.30 8.56
CA SER A 129 15.39 7.16 9.47
C SER A 129 13.90 6.99 9.80
N PRO A 130 13.49 5.80 10.29
CA PRO A 130 12.11 5.58 10.74
C PRO A 130 11.62 6.61 11.77
N ASP A 131 12.48 7.01 12.72
CA ASP A 131 12.15 8.00 13.75
C ASP A 131 11.95 9.41 13.16
N GLU A 132 12.78 9.81 12.19
CA GLU A 132 12.63 11.09 11.50
C GLU A 132 11.37 11.13 10.65
N LEU A 133 11.09 10.04 9.91
CA LEU A 133 9.86 9.90 9.13
C LEU A 133 8.63 9.96 10.06
N TRP A 134 8.68 9.25 11.19
CA TRP A 134 7.64 9.31 12.21
C TRP A 134 7.44 10.73 12.75
N ALA A 135 8.52 11.46 13.05
CA ALA A 135 8.45 12.84 13.50
C ALA A 135 7.78 13.76 12.45
N GLN A 136 8.06 13.56 11.16
CA GLN A 136 7.38 14.31 10.09
C GLN A 136 5.88 13.96 10.01
N LEU A 137 5.50 12.69 10.15
CA LEU A 137 4.09 12.28 10.18
C LEU A 137 3.34 12.90 11.37
N GLN A 138 3.96 12.93 12.55
CA GLN A 138 3.39 13.61 13.71
C GLN A 138 3.28 15.12 13.48
N LEU A 139 4.25 15.74 12.81
CA LEU A 139 4.16 17.15 12.44
C LEU A 139 2.97 17.43 11.51
N MET A 140 2.78 16.63 10.45
CA MET A 140 1.59 16.74 9.58
C MET A 140 0.30 16.63 10.38
N LYS A 141 0.24 15.68 11.33
CA LYS A 141 -0.92 15.49 12.21
C LYS A 141 -1.21 16.71 13.07
N THR A 142 -0.21 17.28 13.73
CA THR A 142 -0.38 18.50 14.56
C THR A 142 -0.83 19.71 13.75
N ARG A 143 -0.53 19.74 12.45
CA ARG A 143 -0.96 20.76 11.49
C ARG A 143 -2.31 20.45 10.84
N GLY A 144 -2.96 19.35 11.22
CA GLY A 144 -4.27 18.96 10.70
C GLY A 144 -4.24 18.46 9.25
N TYR A 145 -3.14 17.84 8.82
CA TYR A 145 -2.97 17.24 7.49
C TYR A 145 -3.24 18.19 6.31
N GLN A 146 -2.94 19.48 6.50
CA GLN A 146 -3.07 20.49 5.43
C GLN A 146 -1.90 20.50 4.44
N ASP A 147 -0.84 19.77 4.78
CA ASP A 147 0.37 19.62 3.95
C ASP A 147 0.16 18.49 2.94
N CYS A 148 0.99 18.46 1.88
CA CYS A 148 0.91 17.41 0.87
C CYS A 148 2.18 16.58 0.78
N VAL A 149 2.03 15.36 0.27
CA VAL A 149 3.15 14.51 -0.10
C VAL A 149 3.29 14.54 -1.61
N ARG A 150 4.44 14.98 -2.10
CA ARG A 150 4.78 14.88 -3.52
C ARG A 150 5.39 13.51 -3.80
N VAL A 151 4.89 12.86 -4.84
CA VAL A 151 5.40 11.57 -5.31
C VAL A 151 5.78 11.70 -6.78
N ASP A 152 7.05 11.52 -7.09
CA ASP A 152 7.57 11.41 -8.45
C ASP A 152 7.82 9.91 -8.73
N MET A 153 7.03 9.30 -9.62
CA MET A 153 7.02 7.86 -9.87
C MET A 153 7.28 7.52 -11.35
N ALA A 154 8.28 6.69 -11.61
CA ALA A 154 8.53 6.12 -12.94
C ALA A 154 8.07 4.65 -12.93
N VAL A 155 7.12 4.30 -13.80
CA VAL A 155 6.51 2.98 -13.83
C VAL A 155 6.85 2.28 -15.13
N GLU A 156 7.42 1.08 -15.06
CA GLU A 156 7.62 0.23 -16.22
C GLU A 156 6.44 -0.70 -16.42
N ILE A 157 5.92 -0.76 -17.64
CA ILE A 157 4.79 -1.61 -18.04
C ILE A 157 5.19 -2.54 -19.17
N GLU A 158 4.52 -3.68 -19.25
CA GLU A 158 4.58 -4.51 -20.45
C GLU A 158 3.74 -3.85 -21.56
N ALA A 159 4.35 -3.65 -22.74
CA ALA A 159 3.68 -2.98 -23.86
C ALA A 159 2.53 -3.85 -24.39
N GLY A 160 1.29 -3.34 -24.31
CA GLY A 160 0.11 -3.93 -24.96
C GLY A 160 0.21 -3.92 -26.49
N GLU A 161 -0.69 -4.65 -27.17
CA GLU A 161 -0.70 -4.74 -28.63
C GLU A 161 -0.78 -3.37 -29.32
N GLU A 162 -1.51 -2.42 -28.72
CA GLU A 162 -1.66 -1.06 -29.23
C GLU A 162 -0.32 -0.30 -29.25
N LEU A 163 0.53 -0.50 -28.23
CA LEU A 163 1.88 0.09 -28.16
C LEU A 163 2.87 -0.67 -29.04
N ARG A 164 2.72 -2.00 -29.20
CA ARG A 164 3.54 -2.80 -30.12
C ARG A 164 3.28 -2.44 -31.59
N GLY A 165 2.04 -2.11 -31.95
CA GLY A 165 1.65 -1.72 -33.31
C GLY A 165 2.26 -0.39 -33.78
N GLN A 166 2.45 0.58 -32.87
CA GLN A 166 3.11 1.85 -33.20
C GLN A 166 4.58 1.68 -33.62
N ARG A 167 5.27 0.65 -33.10
CA ARG A 167 6.66 0.33 -33.47
C ARG A 167 6.78 -0.03 -34.95
N ILE A 168 5.81 -0.76 -35.51
CA ILE A 168 5.84 -1.23 -36.90
C ILE A 168 5.67 -0.05 -37.87
N MET A 169 4.87 0.95 -37.50
CA MET A 169 4.59 2.12 -38.33
C MET A 169 5.70 3.17 -38.35
N ILE A 170 6.57 3.21 -37.34
CA ILE A 170 7.71 4.16 -37.28
C ILE A 170 8.98 3.56 -37.93
N SER A 171 9.05 2.24 -38.08
CA SER A 171 10.15 1.53 -38.72
C SER A 171 9.93 1.18 -40.20
N SER A 172 8.88 1.71 -40.83
CA SER A 172 8.54 1.52 -42.26
C SER A 172 8.74 2.83 -43.01
#